data_AF-A0A7V8QF26-F1
#
_entry.id   AF-A0A7V8QF26-F1
#
_cell.length_a   1.000
_cell.length_b   1.000
_cell.length_c   1.000
_cell.angle_alpha   90.00
_cell.angle_beta   90.00
_cell.angle_gamma   90.00
#
_symmetry.space_group_name_H-M   'P 1'
#
loop_
_entity.id
_entity.type
_entity.pdbx_description
1 polymer ?
#
loop_
_entity_poly.entity_id
_entity_poly.type
_entity_poly.pdbx_seq_one_letter_code
_entity_poly.pdbx_strand_id
1 'polypeptide(L)'
;MTYSEEKLAYFEEEFRRVTQGLQDLMQRTVVAEQEFEDAKLKEHLLHGAARRLSILKKCVENIFDHFPPTVDAPLQMDVLYDVQINLHAYFINLYGIFDNWAWSFVLRHDLLKAVGGKHGVGLFRESTRKHLAKPLQEYLVSNAIASWHEDYLKSYRDALAHRIPLYIPPAEVTKEEGERYKQLERDKIGLIRAMDWDALEAVHEEQRDIGRPSFVFLHSYEEEPPKPVLFHPQVLSDGLAIVEFGNLFLENWGELAEHGV
;
A
#
# COMPACT_ATOMS: atom_id res chain seq x y z
N MET A 1 -3.60 9.85 18.35
CA MET A 1 -3.51 8.67 19.25
C MET A 1 -2.04 8.29 19.34
N THR A 2 -1.46 8.06 20.52
CA THR A 2 -0.04 7.66 20.65
C THR A 2 0.04 6.15 20.86
N TYR A 3 0.97 5.48 20.17
CA TYR A 3 1.16 4.04 20.34
C TYR A 3 1.85 3.73 21.68
N SER A 4 1.52 2.60 22.31
CA SER A 4 2.22 2.12 23.51
C SER A 4 3.62 1.60 23.15
N GLU A 5 4.53 1.56 24.12
CA GLU A 5 5.88 0.98 23.93
C GLU A 5 5.84 -0.45 23.38
N GLU A 6 4.90 -1.26 23.87
CA GLU A 6 4.65 -2.62 23.36
C GLU A 6 4.27 -2.61 21.87
N LYS A 7 3.42 -1.67 21.44
CA LYS A 7 3.03 -1.54 20.03
C LYS A 7 4.17 -1.01 19.16
N LEU A 8 4.99 -0.11 19.69
CA LEU A 8 6.17 0.39 18.99
C LEU A 8 7.19 -0.74 18.75
N ALA A 9 7.47 -1.55 19.78
CA ALA A 9 8.34 -2.72 19.65
C ALA A 9 7.79 -3.73 18.64
N TYR A 10 6.48 -3.98 18.67
CA TYR A 10 5.80 -4.82 17.69
C TYR A 10 5.94 -4.28 16.25
N PHE A 11 5.73 -2.99 16.03
CA PHE A 11 5.89 -2.39 14.70
C PHE A 11 7.33 -2.45 14.21
N GLU A 12 8.32 -2.29 15.08
CA GLU A 12 9.73 -2.42 14.72
C GLU A 12 10.07 -3.85 14.27
N GLU A 13 9.54 -4.87 14.95
CA GLU A 13 9.70 -6.26 14.56
C GLU A 13 9.03 -6.56 13.22
N GLU A 14 7.76 -6.17 13.05
CA GLU A 14 7.03 -6.39 11.80
C GLU A 14 7.63 -5.59 10.63
N PHE A 15 8.15 -4.38 10.87
CA PHE A 15 8.88 -3.61 9.87
C PHE A 15 10.10 -4.38 9.34
N ARG A 16 10.91 -4.95 10.24
CA ARG A 16 12.05 -5.81 9.84
C ARG A 16 11.58 -7.02 9.06
N ARG A 17 10.53 -7.69 9.53
CA ARG A 17 9.98 -8.89 8.89
C ARG A 17 9.45 -8.61 7.49
N VAL A 18 8.71 -7.52 7.30
CA VAL A 18 8.17 -7.11 6.00
C VAL A 18 9.29 -6.74 5.03
N THR A 19 10.22 -5.88 5.45
CA THR A 19 11.29 -5.40 4.57
C THR A 19 12.24 -6.53 4.15
N GLN A 20 12.58 -7.44 5.07
CA GLN A 20 13.35 -8.64 4.76
C GLN A 20 12.56 -9.60 3.87
N GLY A 21 11.30 -9.87 4.21
CA GLY A 21 10.45 -10.77 3.44
C GLY A 21 10.25 -10.32 1.99
N LEU A 22 10.05 -9.01 1.76
CA LEU A 22 9.92 -8.44 0.42
C LEU A 22 11.25 -8.53 -0.36
N GLN A 23 12.38 -8.34 0.31
CA GLN A 23 13.71 -8.48 -0.28
C GLN A 23 13.99 -9.93 -0.71
N ASP A 24 13.74 -10.88 0.18
CA ASP A 24 13.96 -12.31 -0.07
C ASP A 24 13.02 -12.81 -1.17
N LEU A 25 11.74 -12.42 -1.14
CA LEU A 25 10.77 -12.75 -2.17
C LEU A 25 11.16 -12.18 -3.54
N MET A 26 11.70 -10.95 -3.58
CA MET A 26 12.22 -10.35 -4.81
C MET A 26 13.38 -11.17 -5.37
N GLN A 27 14.35 -11.55 -4.53
CA GLN A 27 15.49 -12.36 -4.95
C GLN A 27 15.05 -13.73 -5.47
N ARG A 28 14.12 -14.40 -4.77
CA ARG A 28 13.52 -15.66 -5.22
C ARG A 28 12.81 -15.51 -6.57
N THR A 29 12.09 -14.40 -6.78
CA THR A 29 11.42 -14.10 -8.06
C THR A 29 12.43 -13.96 -9.20
N VAL A 30 13.57 -13.30 -8.95
CA VAL A 30 14.66 -13.18 -9.94
C VAL A 30 15.27 -14.54 -10.26
N VAL A 31 15.51 -15.38 -9.26
CA VAL A 31 16.04 -16.74 -9.47
C VAL A 31 15.06 -17.61 -10.26
N ALA A 32 13.78 -17.57 -9.90
CA ALA A 32 12.72 -18.36 -10.54
C ALA A 32 12.56 -18.04 -12.04
N GLU A 33 12.88 -16.81 -12.46
CA GLU A 33 12.85 -16.40 -13.87
C GLU A 33 13.93 -17.07 -14.72
N GLN A 34 15.10 -17.37 -14.14
CA GLN A 34 16.25 -17.94 -14.86
C GLN A 34 15.97 -19.35 -15.41
N GLU A 35 14.91 -20.01 -14.94
CA GLU A 35 14.47 -21.32 -15.40
C GLU A 35 13.77 -21.28 -16.77
N PHE A 36 13.45 -20.09 -17.29
CA PHE A 36 12.65 -19.92 -18.50
C PHE A 36 13.41 -19.17 -19.58
N GLU A 37 13.04 -19.41 -20.85
CA GLU A 37 13.54 -18.65 -22.02
C GLU A 37 12.47 -17.71 -22.61
N ASP A 38 11.20 -17.86 -22.21
CA ASP A 38 10.09 -17.06 -22.75
C ASP A 38 10.20 -15.59 -22.30
N ALA A 39 10.52 -14.71 -23.24
CA ALA A 39 10.70 -13.28 -23.00
C ALA A 39 9.47 -12.58 -22.37
N LYS A 40 8.24 -13.01 -22.70
CA LYS A 40 7.02 -12.41 -22.12
C LYS A 40 6.82 -12.84 -20.68
N LEU A 41 7.09 -14.12 -20.37
CA LEU A 41 7.06 -14.60 -19.00
C LEU A 41 8.06 -13.82 -18.15
N LYS A 42 9.30 -13.67 -18.65
CA LYS A 42 10.36 -12.89 -18.01
C LYS A 42 9.94 -11.45 -17.77
N GLU A 43 9.30 -10.82 -18.76
CA GLU A 43 8.80 -9.44 -18.63
C GLU A 43 7.82 -9.31 -17.45
N HIS A 44 6.84 -10.21 -17.32
CA HIS A 44 5.89 -10.14 -16.20
C HIS A 44 6.52 -10.49 -14.85
N LEU A 45 7.43 -11.46 -14.79
CA LEU A 45 8.04 -11.91 -13.54
C LEU A 45 9.15 -10.94 -13.06
N LEU A 46 10.08 -10.55 -13.93
CA LEU A 46 11.22 -9.70 -13.60
C LEU A 46 10.86 -8.22 -13.63
N HIS A 47 10.27 -7.74 -14.73
CA HIS A 47 9.98 -6.31 -14.90
C HIS A 47 8.65 -5.89 -14.29
N GLY A 48 7.72 -6.84 -14.14
CA GLY A 48 6.54 -6.71 -13.31
C GLY A 48 6.85 -7.00 -11.85
N ALA A 49 6.71 -8.27 -11.44
CA ALA A 49 6.68 -8.63 -10.02
C ALA A 49 7.95 -8.22 -9.24
N ALA A 50 9.15 -8.55 -9.72
CA ALA A 50 10.39 -8.28 -8.97
C ALA A 50 10.66 -6.77 -8.77
N ARG A 51 10.39 -5.94 -9.79
CA ARG A 51 10.47 -4.47 -9.66
C ARG A 51 9.44 -3.93 -8.67
N ARG A 52 8.20 -4.44 -8.71
CA ARG A 52 7.15 -4.04 -7.76
C ARG A 52 7.50 -4.39 -6.33
N LEU A 53 8.05 -5.58 -6.07
CA LEU A 53 8.54 -5.97 -4.74
C LEU A 53 9.61 -5.02 -4.23
N SER A 54 10.55 -4.63 -5.09
CA SER A 54 11.59 -3.64 -4.75
C SER A 54 10.97 -2.27 -4.39
N ILE A 55 9.98 -1.83 -5.15
CA ILE A 55 9.27 -0.56 -4.88
C ILE A 55 8.48 -0.64 -3.58
N LEU A 56 7.75 -1.74 -3.34
CA LEU A 56 6.99 -1.96 -2.11
C LEU A 56 7.91 -1.86 -0.89
N LYS A 57 9.05 -2.57 -0.90
CA LYS A 57 10.05 -2.50 0.15
C LYS A 57 10.52 -1.06 0.39
N LYS A 58 10.89 -0.35 -0.68
CA LYS A 58 11.39 1.03 -0.58
C LYS A 58 10.33 1.99 -0.06
N CYS A 59 9.06 1.82 -0.44
CA CYS A 59 7.96 2.62 0.08
C CYS A 59 7.79 2.40 1.59
N VAL A 60 7.82 1.16 2.06
CA VAL A 60 7.74 0.84 3.50
C VAL A 60 8.91 1.49 4.26
N GLU A 61 10.14 1.37 3.75
CA GLU A 61 11.33 2.01 4.35
C GLU A 61 11.18 3.53 4.44
N ASN A 62 10.81 4.18 3.33
CA ASN A 62 10.66 5.64 3.30
C ASN A 62 9.52 6.12 4.21
N ILE A 63 8.41 5.39 4.28
CA ILE A 63 7.29 5.73 5.16
C ILE A 63 7.75 5.72 6.62
N PHE A 64 8.47 4.68 7.05
CA PHE A 64 8.92 4.56 8.45
C PHE A 64 10.08 5.51 8.78
N ASP A 65 10.89 5.89 7.80
CA ASP A 65 11.96 6.90 7.96
C ASP A 65 11.38 8.32 8.10
N HIS A 66 10.43 8.69 7.25
CA HIS A 66 9.85 10.04 7.23
C HIS A 66 8.70 10.25 8.22
N PHE A 67 7.95 9.20 8.51
CA PHE A 67 6.87 9.23 9.50
C PHE A 67 6.97 8.03 10.43
N PRO A 68 7.94 7.99 11.36
CA PRO A 68 8.02 6.88 12.31
C PRO A 68 6.82 6.86 13.26
N PRO A 69 6.45 5.69 13.82
CA PRO A 69 5.34 5.59 14.77
C PRO A 69 5.60 6.29 16.12
N THR A 70 6.84 6.76 16.34
CA THR A 70 7.27 7.51 17.53
C THR A 70 7.07 9.03 17.41
N VAL A 71 6.63 9.53 16.26
CA VAL A 71 6.40 10.98 16.07
C VAL A 71 5.35 11.50 17.05
N ASP A 72 5.65 12.62 17.70
CA ASP A 72 4.79 13.26 18.70
C ASP A 72 4.24 14.62 18.27
N ALA A 73 4.78 15.21 17.20
CA ALA A 73 4.32 16.46 16.59
C ALA A 73 3.84 16.26 15.14
N PRO A 74 2.94 17.12 14.60
CA PRO A 74 2.58 17.08 13.18
C PRO A 74 3.81 17.13 12.27
N LEU A 75 3.75 16.42 11.14
CA LEU A 75 4.82 16.45 10.15
C LEU A 75 4.87 17.81 9.46
N GLN A 76 6.08 18.23 9.08
CA GLN A 76 6.23 19.30 8.10
C GLN A 76 5.55 18.91 6.77
N MET A 77 4.95 19.89 6.09
CA MET A 77 4.12 19.61 4.91
C MET A 77 4.88 18.89 3.79
N ASP A 78 6.13 19.26 3.52
CA ASP A 78 6.93 18.61 2.48
C ASP A 78 7.19 17.13 2.81
N VAL A 79 7.49 16.83 4.09
CA VAL A 79 7.66 15.46 4.58
C VAL A 79 6.34 14.68 4.47
N LEU A 80 5.21 15.31 4.81
CA LEU A 80 3.89 14.71 4.65
C LEU A 80 3.59 14.37 3.19
N TYR A 81 3.94 15.26 2.24
CA TYR A 81 3.78 14.99 0.82
C TYR A 81 4.62 13.80 0.37
N ASP A 82 5.88 13.70 0.80
CA ASP A 82 6.75 12.57 0.48
C ASP A 82 6.19 11.24 1.02
N VAL A 83 5.66 11.24 2.25
CA VAL A 83 5.00 10.06 2.83
C VAL A 83 3.78 9.66 2.01
N GLN A 84 2.95 10.62 1.58
CA GLN A 84 1.78 10.32 0.75
C GLN A 84 2.15 9.83 -0.65
N ILE A 85 3.22 10.36 -1.26
CA ILE A 85 3.73 9.86 -2.54
C ILE A 85 4.16 8.39 -2.40
N ASN A 86 4.89 8.06 -1.33
CA ASN A 86 5.25 6.68 -1.03
C ASN A 86 4.03 5.80 -0.76
N LEU A 87 3.00 6.32 -0.09
CA LEU A 87 1.73 5.62 0.11
C LEU A 87 1.02 5.32 -1.23
N HIS A 88 0.97 6.28 -2.15
CA HIS A 88 0.35 6.07 -3.47
C HIS A 88 1.14 5.04 -4.29
N ALA A 89 2.46 5.18 -4.31
CA ALA A 89 3.35 4.23 -4.96
C ALA A 89 3.20 2.83 -4.34
N TYR A 90 3.04 2.74 -3.01
CA TYR A 90 2.81 1.49 -2.33
C TYR A 90 1.53 0.79 -2.83
N PHE A 91 0.38 1.47 -2.79
CA PHE A 91 -0.91 0.89 -3.17
C PHE A 91 -0.98 0.46 -4.63
N ILE A 92 -0.46 1.26 -5.57
CA ILE A 92 -0.52 0.90 -6.98
C ILE A 92 0.36 -0.33 -7.28
N ASN A 93 1.47 -0.49 -6.56
CA ASN A 93 2.33 -1.67 -6.68
C ASN A 93 1.77 -2.89 -5.94
N LEU A 94 1.10 -2.66 -4.80
CA LEU A 94 0.43 -3.68 -3.99
C LEU A 94 -0.67 -4.37 -4.78
N TYR A 95 -1.48 -3.58 -5.52
CA TYR A 95 -2.51 -4.14 -6.39
C TYR A 95 -1.89 -4.81 -7.63
N GLY A 96 -0.97 -4.13 -8.31
CA GLY A 96 -0.45 -4.56 -9.61
C GLY A 96 0.42 -5.82 -9.57
N ILE A 97 0.98 -6.19 -8.41
CA ILE A 97 1.82 -7.38 -8.30
C ILE A 97 1.03 -8.68 -8.54
N PHE A 98 -0.22 -8.76 -8.10
CA PHE A 98 -1.07 -9.93 -8.33
C PHE A 98 -1.37 -10.14 -9.82
N ASP A 99 -1.56 -9.05 -10.57
CA ASP A 99 -1.71 -9.15 -12.02
C ASP A 99 -0.43 -9.67 -12.67
N ASN A 100 0.74 -9.20 -12.23
CA ASN A 100 2.02 -9.67 -12.75
C ASN A 100 2.24 -11.17 -12.48
N TRP A 101 1.90 -11.66 -11.28
CA TRP A 101 1.92 -13.09 -10.97
C TRP A 101 0.89 -13.90 -11.76
N ALA A 102 -0.32 -13.36 -11.97
CA ALA A 102 -1.34 -14.00 -12.79
C ALA A 102 -0.84 -14.20 -14.23
N TRP A 103 -0.26 -13.16 -14.82
CA TRP A 103 0.31 -13.22 -16.16
C TRP A 103 1.47 -14.20 -16.27
N SER A 104 2.42 -14.17 -15.32
CA SER A 104 3.53 -15.12 -15.35
C SER A 104 3.04 -16.57 -15.23
N PHE A 105 2.04 -16.84 -14.39
CA PHE A 105 1.45 -18.18 -14.26
C PHE A 105 0.73 -18.61 -15.55
N VAL A 106 -0.12 -17.76 -16.12
CA VAL A 106 -0.86 -18.07 -17.34
C VAL A 106 0.07 -18.33 -18.53
N LEU A 107 1.15 -17.54 -18.65
CA LEU A 107 2.14 -17.73 -19.71
C LEU A 107 2.97 -19.00 -19.50
N ARG A 108 3.38 -19.29 -18.26
CA ARG A 108 4.13 -20.51 -17.91
C ARG A 108 3.43 -21.79 -18.37
N HIS A 109 2.11 -21.81 -18.23
CA HIS A 109 1.28 -22.99 -18.47
C HIS A 109 0.47 -22.94 -19.78
N ASP A 110 0.74 -21.98 -20.66
CA ASP A 110 0.00 -21.76 -21.92
C ASP A 110 -1.53 -21.69 -21.75
N LEU A 111 -2.00 -21.07 -20.66
CA LEU A 111 -3.40 -21.05 -20.29
C LEU A 111 -4.20 -19.89 -20.91
N LEU A 112 -3.58 -19.05 -21.75
CA LEU A 112 -4.20 -17.80 -22.20
C LEU A 112 -5.56 -18.03 -22.88
N LYS A 113 -5.69 -19.09 -23.69
CA LYS A 113 -6.97 -19.46 -24.29
C LYS A 113 -7.95 -20.02 -23.26
N ALA A 114 -7.48 -20.85 -22.33
CA ALA A 114 -8.29 -21.50 -21.31
C ALA A 114 -8.90 -20.52 -20.31
N VAL A 115 -8.20 -19.42 -20.00
CA VAL A 115 -8.71 -18.38 -19.11
C VAL A 115 -9.65 -17.38 -19.81
N GLY A 116 -9.83 -17.48 -21.14
CA GLY A 116 -10.69 -16.56 -21.91
C GLY A 116 -9.95 -15.36 -22.52
N GLY A 117 -8.66 -15.50 -22.79
CA GLY A 117 -7.81 -14.46 -23.37
C GLY A 117 -7.32 -13.44 -22.35
N LYS A 118 -6.84 -12.29 -22.83
CA LYS A 118 -6.19 -11.27 -21.98
C LYS A 118 -7.08 -10.74 -20.85
N HIS A 119 -8.38 -10.62 -21.10
CA HIS A 119 -9.36 -10.18 -20.10
C HIS A 119 -9.68 -11.27 -19.07
N GLY A 120 -9.26 -12.51 -19.31
CA GLY A 120 -9.42 -13.63 -18.39
C GLY A 120 -8.33 -13.72 -17.32
N VAL A 121 -7.23 -13.00 -17.48
CA VAL A 121 -6.05 -13.09 -16.60
C VAL A 121 -6.29 -12.27 -15.33
N GLY A 122 -6.07 -12.89 -14.18
CA GLY A 122 -6.08 -12.23 -12.87
C GLY A 122 -6.20 -13.27 -11.75
N LEU A 123 -5.34 -13.20 -10.72
CA LEU A 123 -5.25 -14.24 -9.69
C LEU A 123 -6.57 -14.46 -8.94
N PHE A 124 -7.30 -13.38 -8.65
CA PHE A 124 -8.60 -13.42 -7.98
C PHE A 124 -9.78 -13.77 -8.90
N ARG A 125 -9.55 -13.89 -10.22
CA ARG A 125 -10.59 -14.29 -11.18
C ARG A 125 -10.72 -15.79 -11.21
N GLU A 126 -11.96 -16.28 -11.16
CA GLU A 126 -12.25 -17.72 -11.25
C GLU A 126 -11.66 -18.38 -12.50
N SER A 127 -11.59 -17.64 -13.63
CA SER A 127 -10.99 -18.09 -14.87
C SER A 127 -9.52 -18.53 -14.72
N THR A 128 -8.73 -17.83 -13.89
CA THR A 128 -7.33 -18.19 -13.61
C THR A 128 -7.24 -19.10 -12.39
N ARG A 129 -7.98 -18.77 -11.31
CA ARG A 129 -7.91 -19.43 -10.01
C ARG A 129 -8.12 -20.94 -10.08
N LYS A 130 -9.10 -21.41 -10.85
CA LYS A 130 -9.40 -22.85 -11.00
C LYS A 130 -8.24 -23.70 -11.54
N HIS A 131 -7.21 -23.07 -12.12
CA HIS A 131 -6.02 -23.74 -12.64
C HIS A 131 -4.85 -23.74 -11.65
N LEU A 132 -4.88 -22.91 -10.59
CA LEU A 132 -3.82 -22.84 -9.59
C LEU A 132 -3.75 -24.11 -8.75
N ALA A 133 -2.59 -24.43 -8.19
CA ALA A 133 -2.49 -25.52 -7.21
C ALA A 133 -3.43 -25.29 -6.00
N LYS A 134 -3.87 -26.38 -5.36
CA LYS A 134 -4.84 -26.34 -4.26
C LYS A 134 -4.48 -25.36 -3.13
N PRO A 135 -3.23 -25.28 -2.64
CA PRO A 135 -2.86 -24.33 -1.59
C PRO A 135 -3.13 -22.87 -1.99
N LEU A 136 -2.87 -22.51 -3.25
CA LEU A 136 -3.12 -21.16 -3.77
C LEU A 136 -4.61 -20.86 -3.91
N GLN A 137 -5.39 -21.84 -4.36
CA GLN A 137 -6.84 -21.71 -4.43
C GLN A 137 -7.43 -21.45 -3.06
N GLU A 138 -7.08 -22.28 -2.07
CA GLU A 138 -7.56 -22.19 -0.69
C GLU A 138 -7.19 -20.85 -0.04
N TYR A 139 -5.97 -20.36 -0.28
CA TYR A 139 -5.54 -19.07 0.23
C TYR A 139 -6.37 -17.92 -0.35
N LEU A 140 -6.55 -17.88 -1.68
CA LEU A 140 -7.25 -16.80 -2.37
C LEU A 140 -8.77 -16.75 -2.09
N VAL A 141 -9.37 -17.88 -1.67
CA VAL A 141 -10.78 -17.93 -1.27
C VAL A 141 -10.98 -17.83 0.25
N SER A 142 -9.90 -17.81 1.03
CA SER A 142 -10.00 -17.63 2.46
C SER A 142 -10.70 -16.30 2.77
N ASN A 143 -11.59 -16.30 3.77
CA ASN A 143 -12.39 -15.12 4.10
C ASN A 143 -11.52 -13.88 4.35
N ALA A 144 -10.38 -14.06 5.02
CA ALA A 144 -9.46 -12.96 5.31
C ALA A 144 -8.92 -12.30 4.03
N ILE A 145 -8.44 -13.11 3.08
CA ILE A 145 -7.82 -12.60 1.85
C ILE A 145 -8.86 -12.11 0.85
N ALA A 146 -10.00 -12.80 0.73
CA ALA A 146 -11.09 -12.37 -0.12
C ALA A 146 -11.66 -11.02 0.32
N SER A 147 -11.90 -10.83 1.62
CA SER A 147 -12.38 -9.55 2.18
C SER A 147 -11.30 -8.46 2.10
N TRP A 148 -10.04 -8.77 2.41
CA TRP A 148 -8.94 -7.83 2.24
C TRP A 148 -8.82 -7.35 0.79
N HIS A 149 -8.95 -8.23 -0.20
CA HIS A 149 -8.89 -7.85 -1.61
C HIS A 149 -10.12 -7.03 -2.05
N GLU A 150 -11.33 -7.55 -1.84
CA GLU A 150 -12.56 -6.94 -2.38
C GLU A 150 -13.03 -5.72 -1.59
N ASP A 151 -13.02 -5.78 -0.27
CA ASP A 151 -13.63 -4.75 0.57
C ASP A 151 -12.65 -3.61 0.88
N TYR A 152 -11.36 -3.93 0.96
CA TYR A 152 -10.31 -3.00 1.30
C TYR A 152 -9.47 -2.59 0.08
N LEU A 153 -8.59 -3.48 -0.40
CA LEU A 153 -7.53 -3.12 -1.35
C LEU A 153 -8.08 -2.54 -2.65
N LYS A 154 -9.13 -3.15 -3.21
CA LYS A 154 -9.80 -2.69 -4.42
C LYS A 154 -10.41 -1.30 -4.28
N SER A 155 -11.11 -1.02 -3.17
CA SER A 155 -11.71 0.29 -2.92
C SER A 155 -10.67 1.41 -2.90
N TYR A 156 -9.55 1.17 -2.22
CA TYR A 156 -8.46 2.13 -2.09
C TYR A 156 -7.68 2.32 -3.40
N ARG A 157 -7.44 1.24 -4.15
CA ARG A 157 -6.86 1.32 -5.49
C ARG A 157 -7.75 2.10 -6.45
N ASP A 158 -9.06 1.82 -6.47
CA ASP A 158 -10.00 2.51 -7.34
C ASP A 158 -10.14 3.99 -6.95
N ALA A 159 -10.09 4.30 -5.65
CA ALA A 159 -10.03 5.68 -5.19
C ALA A 159 -8.78 6.39 -5.70
N LEU A 160 -7.59 5.79 -5.54
CA LEU A 160 -6.33 6.35 -6.01
C LEU A 160 -6.29 6.55 -7.53
N ALA A 161 -6.82 5.59 -8.30
CA ALA A 161 -6.74 5.63 -9.75
C ALA A 161 -7.82 6.51 -10.42
N HIS A 162 -8.99 6.65 -9.79
CA HIS A 162 -10.18 7.19 -10.46
C HIS A 162 -10.97 8.21 -9.64
N ARG A 163 -10.70 8.37 -8.33
CA ARG A 163 -11.42 9.30 -7.45
C ARG A 163 -10.44 10.24 -6.72
N ILE A 164 -10.51 10.25 -5.39
CA ILE A 164 -9.71 11.09 -4.51
C ILE A 164 -8.49 10.27 -4.07
N PRO A 165 -7.26 10.79 -4.22
CA PRO A 165 -6.06 10.12 -3.76
C PRO A 165 -6.10 9.84 -2.25
N LEU A 166 -5.39 8.79 -1.85
CA LEU A 166 -5.21 8.49 -0.43
C LEU A 166 -4.48 9.66 0.23
N TYR A 167 -4.91 10.10 1.40
CA TYR A 167 -4.21 11.18 2.09
C TYR A 167 -4.19 10.91 3.60
N ILE A 168 -3.18 11.48 4.22
CA ILE A 168 -2.96 11.46 5.66
C ILE A 168 -3.33 12.88 6.14
N PRO A 169 -4.29 13.03 7.06
CA PRO A 169 -4.62 14.33 7.61
C PRO A 169 -3.37 14.99 8.22
N PRO A 170 -3.10 16.29 7.99
CA PRO A 170 -1.88 16.93 8.49
C PRO A 170 -1.74 16.89 10.02
N ALA A 171 -2.87 17.02 10.71
CA ALA A 171 -2.95 16.91 12.16
C ALA A 171 -4.35 16.48 12.60
N GLU A 172 -4.42 15.83 13.76
CA GLU A 172 -5.63 15.73 14.56
C GLU A 172 -5.68 16.90 15.52
N VAL A 173 -6.79 17.63 15.54
CA VAL A 173 -6.97 18.82 16.39
C VAL A 173 -8.12 18.65 17.37
N THR A 174 -8.00 19.23 18.56
CA THR A 174 -9.15 19.44 19.44
C THR A 174 -10.10 20.49 18.85
N LYS A 175 -11.26 20.68 19.49
CA LYS A 175 -12.20 21.72 19.07
C LYS A 175 -11.58 23.11 19.19
N GLU A 176 -10.89 23.38 20.30
CA GLU A 176 -10.23 24.65 20.59
C GLU A 176 -9.07 24.90 19.62
N GLU A 177 -8.24 23.88 19.37
CA GLU A 177 -7.16 23.93 18.37
C GLU A 177 -7.71 24.18 16.96
N GLY A 178 -8.81 23.53 16.60
CA GLY A 178 -9.48 23.74 15.32
C GLY A 178 -10.06 25.15 15.17
N GLU A 179 -10.56 25.75 16.26
CA GLU A 179 -11.00 27.15 16.27
C GLU A 179 -9.81 28.10 16.10
N ARG A 180 -8.68 27.84 16.78
CA ARG A 180 -7.43 28.62 16.60
C ARG A 180 -6.91 28.51 15.17
N TYR A 181 -6.87 27.30 14.60
CA TYR A 181 -6.44 27.07 13.23
C TYR A 181 -7.26 27.89 12.24
N LYS A 182 -8.60 27.87 12.37
CA LYS A 182 -9.52 28.66 11.55
C LYS A 182 -9.32 30.17 11.73
N GLN A 183 -8.97 30.62 12.93
CA GLN A 183 -8.65 32.03 13.15
C GLN A 183 -7.38 32.41 12.39
N LEU A 184 -6.31 31.63 12.52
CA LEU A 184 -5.05 31.86 11.81
C LEU A 184 -5.24 31.89 10.29
N GLU A 185 -6.08 31.00 9.73
CA GLU A 185 -6.44 31.04 8.30
C GLU A 185 -7.09 32.37 7.87
N ARG A 186 -7.96 32.94 8.72
CA ARG A 186 -8.58 34.25 8.45
C ARG A 186 -7.55 35.38 8.52
N ASP A 187 -6.62 35.30 9.48
CA ASP A 187 -5.60 36.33 9.70
C ASP A 187 -4.62 36.41 8.52
N LYS A 188 -4.25 35.26 7.93
CA LYS A 188 -3.38 35.20 6.74
C LYS A 188 -3.85 36.08 5.59
N ILE A 189 -5.16 36.12 5.32
CA ILE A 189 -5.72 36.93 4.21
C ILE A 189 -5.42 38.42 4.43
N GLY A 190 -5.49 38.89 5.68
CA GLY A 190 -5.15 40.27 6.04
C GLY A 190 -3.67 40.55 5.83
N LEU A 191 -2.80 39.67 6.30
CA LEU A 191 -1.34 39.80 6.18
C LEU A 191 -0.86 39.77 4.73
N ILE A 192 -1.42 38.87 3.91
CA ILE A 192 -1.14 38.80 2.46
C ILE A 192 -1.52 40.12 1.77
N ARG A 193 -2.71 40.67 2.08
CA ARG A 193 -3.15 41.96 1.50
C ARG A 193 -2.26 43.12 1.93
N ALA A 194 -1.72 43.07 3.14
CA ALA A 194 -0.78 44.05 3.67
C ALA A 194 0.66 43.84 3.18
N MET A 195 0.95 42.72 2.49
CA MET A 195 2.30 42.29 2.12
C MET A 195 3.25 42.16 3.33
N ASP A 196 2.70 41.81 4.49
CA ASP A 196 3.47 41.60 5.72
C ASP A 196 3.91 40.12 5.79
N TRP A 197 5.02 39.83 5.10
CA TRP A 197 5.51 38.47 4.92
C TRP A 197 6.13 37.87 6.18
N ASP A 198 6.75 38.69 7.03
CA ASP A 198 7.38 38.23 8.27
C ASP A 198 6.31 37.78 9.28
N ALA A 199 5.22 38.57 9.43
CA ALA A 199 4.09 38.18 10.27
C ALA A 199 3.34 36.98 9.68
N LEU A 200 3.26 36.88 8.35
CA LEU A 200 2.65 35.73 7.69
C LEU A 200 3.42 34.44 7.96
N GLU A 201 4.75 34.49 7.93
CA GLU A 201 5.60 33.33 8.27
C GLU A 201 5.34 32.89 9.71
N ALA A 202 5.33 33.81 10.68
CA ALA A 202 5.02 33.47 12.07
C ALA A 202 3.65 32.79 12.26
N VAL A 203 2.63 33.22 11.49
CA VAL A 203 1.32 32.56 11.48
C VAL A 203 1.40 31.15 10.88
N HIS A 204 2.19 30.95 9.83
CA HIS A 204 2.45 29.62 9.27
C HIS A 204 3.15 28.72 10.29
N GLU A 205 4.17 29.21 10.98
CA GLU A 205 4.87 28.46 12.01
C GLU A 205 3.92 28.02 13.14
N GLU A 206 3.12 28.94 13.66
CA GLU A 206 2.15 28.61 14.71
C GLU A 206 1.15 27.55 14.23
N GLN A 207 0.64 27.67 13.00
CA GLN A 207 -0.30 26.67 12.48
C GLN A 207 0.31 25.27 12.29
N ARG A 208 1.59 25.17 11.93
CA ARG A 208 2.27 23.87 11.79
C ARG A 208 2.32 23.11 13.12
N ASP A 209 2.40 23.83 14.23
CA ASP A 209 2.54 23.27 15.56
C ASP A 209 1.19 22.97 16.23
N ILE A 210 0.06 23.26 15.56
CA ILE A 210 -1.27 22.97 16.09
C ILE A 210 -1.63 21.50 15.93
N GLY A 211 -2.00 20.89 17.05
CA GLY A 211 -2.56 19.55 17.12
C GLY A 211 -1.49 18.47 17.26
N ARG A 212 -1.86 17.26 16.87
CA ARG A 212 -1.02 16.06 16.99
C ARG A 212 -0.95 15.31 15.67
N PRO A 213 0.09 14.48 15.43
CA PRO A 213 0.19 13.71 14.20
C PRO A 213 -1.03 12.81 14.00
N SER A 214 -1.49 12.71 12.74
CA SER A 214 -2.56 11.80 12.37
C SER A 214 -1.99 10.48 11.89
N PHE A 215 -2.25 9.42 12.65
CA PHE A 215 -1.82 8.06 12.30
C PHE A 215 -2.86 7.31 11.47
N VAL A 216 -3.65 8.04 10.69
CA VAL A 216 -4.70 7.47 9.84
C VAL A 216 -4.61 7.93 8.39
N PHE A 217 -4.97 6.97 7.56
CA PHE A 217 -5.34 6.98 6.17
C PHE A 217 -6.79 7.18 5.76
N LEU A 218 -7.12 7.95 4.72
CA LEU A 218 -8.40 7.79 4.04
C LEU A 218 -8.39 8.37 2.63
N HIS A 219 -9.48 8.16 1.89
CA HIS A 219 -9.68 8.73 0.55
C HIS A 219 -10.95 9.59 0.46
N SER A 220 -11.80 9.66 1.49
CA SER A 220 -13.00 10.51 1.48
C SER A 220 -13.50 10.77 2.89
N TYR A 221 -13.84 12.04 3.18
CA TYR A 221 -14.55 12.45 4.39
C TYR A 221 -16.08 12.47 4.22
N GLU A 222 -16.59 12.36 3.00
CA GLU A 222 -18.02 12.53 2.69
C GLU A 222 -18.72 11.21 2.35
N GLU A 223 -17.97 10.14 2.09
CA GLU A 223 -18.55 8.79 1.98
C GLU A 223 -18.90 8.29 3.38
N GLU A 224 -20.18 8.30 3.75
CA GLU A 224 -20.62 8.00 5.11
C GLU A 224 -20.66 6.50 5.44
N PRO A 225 -20.13 6.09 6.62
CA PRO A 225 -19.20 6.86 7.47
C PRO A 225 -17.77 6.83 6.91
N PRO A 226 -16.97 7.90 7.10
CA PRO A 226 -15.54 7.89 6.77
C PRO A 226 -14.88 6.70 7.45
N LYS A 227 -14.06 5.96 6.70
CA LYS A 227 -13.37 4.76 7.19
C LYS A 227 -11.87 5.04 7.32
N PRO A 228 -11.44 5.81 8.34
CA PRO A 228 -10.02 6.01 8.57
C PRO A 228 -9.36 4.66 8.89
N VAL A 229 -8.21 4.41 8.26
CA VAL A 229 -7.42 3.20 8.46
C VAL A 229 -6.13 3.55 9.18
N LEU A 230 -5.79 2.79 10.22
CA LEU A 230 -4.54 3.00 10.97
C LEU A 230 -3.34 2.80 10.03
N PHE A 231 -2.50 3.83 9.92
CA PHE A 231 -1.51 3.93 8.84
C PHE A 231 -0.40 2.88 8.93
N HIS A 232 0.44 2.93 9.97
CA HIS A 232 1.56 2.01 10.17
C HIS A 232 1.16 0.53 10.19
N PRO A 233 0.19 0.09 11.03
CA PRO A 233 -0.15 -1.32 11.08
C PRO A 233 -0.74 -1.83 9.76
N GLN A 234 -1.46 -1.00 9.01
CA GLN A 234 -2.03 -1.41 7.74
C GLN A 234 -0.93 -1.60 6.68
N VAL A 235 0.00 -0.65 6.54
CA VAL A 235 1.13 -0.77 5.59
C VAL A 235 1.92 -2.04 5.86
N LEU A 236 2.20 -2.34 7.14
CA LEU A 236 2.88 -3.58 7.53
C LEU A 236 2.04 -4.83 7.21
N SER A 237 0.75 -4.83 7.56
CA SER A 237 -0.15 -5.95 7.28
C SER A 237 -0.26 -6.26 5.78
N ASP A 238 -0.37 -5.24 4.94
CA ASP A 238 -0.41 -5.40 3.49
C ASP A 238 0.91 -5.99 2.96
N GLY A 239 2.04 -5.55 3.52
CA GLY A 239 3.36 -6.03 3.13
C GLY A 239 3.53 -7.51 3.49
N LEU A 240 3.08 -7.91 4.68
CA LEU A 240 3.06 -9.31 5.11
C LEU A 240 2.16 -10.17 4.21
N ALA A 241 0.99 -9.68 3.81
CA ALA A 241 0.11 -10.41 2.89
C ALA A 241 0.81 -10.70 1.55
N ILE A 242 1.58 -9.75 1.02
CA ILE A 242 2.41 -9.96 -0.19
C ILE A 242 3.51 -10.98 0.05
N VAL A 243 4.21 -10.91 1.18
CA VAL A 243 5.27 -11.87 1.52
C VAL A 243 4.70 -13.27 1.66
N GLU A 244 3.61 -13.42 2.40
CA GLU A 244 2.93 -14.70 2.62
C GLU A 244 2.45 -15.31 1.30
N PHE A 245 1.63 -14.58 0.54
CA PHE A 245 1.11 -15.07 -0.72
C PHE A 245 2.21 -15.31 -1.75
N GLY A 246 3.19 -14.41 -1.85
CA GLY A 246 4.27 -14.53 -2.84
C GLY A 246 5.17 -15.74 -2.60
N ASN A 247 5.46 -16.07 -1.34
CA ASN A 247 6.19 -17.29 -1.00
C ASN A 247 5.38 -18.53 -1.38
N LEU A 248 4.09 -18.57 -1.00
CA LEU A 248 3.18 -19.65 -1.37
C LEU A 248 3.07 -19.79 -2.90
N PHE A 249 3.01 -18.67 -3.61
CA PHE A 249 2.97 -18.63 -5.07
C PHE A 249 4.23 -19.25 -5.66
N LEU A 250 5.42 -18.79 -5.30
CA LEU A 250 6.67 -19.34 -5.87
C LEU A 250 6.91 -20.82 -5.52
N GLU A 251 6.34 -21.30 -4.41
CA GLU A 251 6.40 -22.73 -4.05
C GLU A 251 5.49 -23.60 -4.91
N ASN A 252 4.37 -23.06 -5.40
CA ASN A 252 3.31 -23.85 -6.03
C ASN A 252 3.01 -23.45 -7.50
N TRP A 253 3.60 -22.36 -8.01
CA TRP A 253 3.30 -21.83 -9.36
C TRP A 253 3.74 -22.76 -10.50
N GLY A 254 4.57 -23.77 -10.20
CA GLY A 254 4.96 -24.81 -11.14
C GLY A 254 3.91 -25.91 -11.34
N GLU A 255 2.89 -25.94 -10.50
CA GLU A 255 1.86 -26.98 -10.49
C GLU A 255 0.52 -26.44 -11.02
N LEU A 256 -0.24 -27.32 -11.66
CA LEU A 256 -1.64 -27.07 -12.04
C LEU A 256 -2.56 -27.79 -11.05
N ALA A 257 -3.78 -27.29 -10.91
CA ALA A 257 -4.83 -28.00 -10.19
C ALA A 257 -4.97 -29.43 -10.71
N GLU A 258 -4.90 -30.42 -9.82
CA GLU A 258 -5.29 -31.80 -10.16
C GLU A 258 -6.75 -31.77 -10.61
N HIS A 259 -6.99 -31.95 -11.91
CA HIS A 259 -8.34 -32.15 -12.40
C HIS A 259 -8.76 -33.52 -11.91
N GLY A 260 -9.66 -33.56 -10.93
CA GLY A 260 -10.32 -34.81 -10.55
C GLY A 260 -10.85 -35.47 -11.81
N VAL A 261 -10.31 -36.65 -12.11
CA VAL A 261 -10.80 -37.54 -13.17
C VAL A 261 -12.24 -37.92 -12.88
#